data_AF-A0A534U0U6-F1
#
_entry.id   AF-A0A534U0U6-F1
#
_cell.length_a   1.000
_cell.length_b   1.000
_cell.length_c   1.000
_cell.angle_alpha   90.00
_cell.angle_beta   90.00
_cell.angle_gamma   90.00
#
_symmetry.space_group_name_H-M   'P 1'
#
loop_
_entity.id
_entity.type
_entity.pdbx_description
1 polymer ?
#
loop_
_entity_poly.entity_id
_entity_poly.type
_entity_poly.pdbx_seq_one_letter_code
_entity_poly.pdbx_strand_id
1 'polypeptide(L)' 'MEEKIADVQRQLERGDAVIIFDAATATTNIIPRSQQRLRA' A
#
# COMPACT_ATOMS: atom_id res chain seq x y z
N MET A 1 10.57 12.57 7.67
CA MET A 1 10.43 11.65 6.52
C MET A 1 10.45 10.20 6.99
N GLU A 2 11.40 9.85 7.85
CA GLU A 2 11.52 8.53 8.49
C GLU A 2 10.27 8.11 9.26
N GLU A 3 9.64 9.03 10.01
CA GLU A 3 8.41 8.75 10.75
C GLU A 3 7.24 8.28 9.86
N LYS A 4 7.09 8.88 8.67
CA LYS A 4 6.05 8.45 7.72
C LYS A 4 6.34 7.07 7.13
N ILE A 5 7.62 6.76 6.90
CA ILE A 5 8.03 5.43 6.42
C ILE A 5 7.75 4.38 7.51
N ALA A 6 8.09 4.68 8.76
CA ALA A 6 7.81 3.80 9.90
C ALA A 6 6.31 3.55 10.08
N ASP A 7 5.46 4.57 9.88
CA ASP A 7 4.02 4.41 9.92
C ASP A 7 3.51 3.49 8.79
N VAL A 8 3.97 3.70 7.55
CA VAL A 8 3.62 2.83 6.41
C VAL A 8 4.07 1.39 6.65
N GLN A 9 5.26 1.17 7.21
CA GLN A 9 5.74 -0.17 7.58
C GLN A 9 4.82 -0.83 8.60
N ARG A 10 4.45 -0.12 9.68
CA ARG A 10 3.50 -0.64 10.68
C ARG A 10 2.13 -0.95 10.08
N GLN A 11 1.64 -0.12 9.16
CA GLN A 11 0.37 -0.39 8.45
C GLN A 11 0.45 -1.66 7.60
N LEU A 12 1.58 -1.92 6.95
CA LEU A 12 1.82 -3.16 6.20
C LEU A 12 1.88 -4.38 7.13
N GLU A 13 2.60 -4.29 8.25
CA GLU A 13 2.70 -5.36 9.26
C GLU A 13 1.34 -5.72 9.86
N ARG A 14 0.47 -4.72 10.09
CA ARG A 14 -0.91 -4.93 10.58
C ARG A 14 -1.88 -5.39 9.49
N GLY A 15 -1.52 -5.28 8.22
CA GLY A 15 -2.40 -5.56 7.08
C GLY A 15 -3.42 -4.45 6.78
N ASP A 16 -3.22 -3.24 7.30
CA ASP A 16 -4.03 -2.05 7.01
C ASP A 16 -3.72 -1.46 5.63
N ALA A 17 -2.54 -1.76 5.09
CA ALA A 17 -2.09 -1.38 3.75
C ALA A 17 -1.66 -2.62 2.94
N VAL A 18 -1.68 -2.49 1.62
CA VAL A 18 -1.26 -3.54 0.68
C VAL A 18 -0.36 -2.96 -0.40
N ILE A 19 0.51 -3.81 -0.93
CA ILE A 19 1.36 -3.49 -2.08
C ILE A 19 0.69 -4.07 -3.32
N ILE A 20 0.50 -3.24 -4.34
CA ILE A 20 -0.09 -3.63 -5.62
C ILE A 20 0.88 -3.29 -6.75
N PHE A 21 1.08 -4.25 -7.63
CA PHE A 21 1.78 -4.02 -8.89
C PHE A 21 0.77 -3.75 -10.00
N ASP A 22 0.87 -2.58 -10.63
CA ASP A 22 0.14 -2.25 -11.84
C ASP A 22 1.01 -2.59 -13.06
N ALA A 23 0.61 -3.65 -13.78
CA ALA A 23 1.32 -4.12 -14.95
C ALA A 23 1.22 -3.17 -16.15
N ALA A 24 0.18 -2.34 -16.25
CA ALA A 24 0.01 -1.42 -17.37
C ALA A 24 1.04 -0.28 -17.32
N THR A 25 1.39 0.14 -16.11
CA THR A 25 2.36 1.23 -15.86
C THR A 25 3.69 0.73 -15.28
N ALA A 26 3.85 -0.58 -15.11
CA ALA A 26 4.98 -1.23 -14.44
C ALA A 26 5.32 -0.57 -13.09
N THR A 27 4.30 -0.16 -12.32
CA THR A 27 4.48 0.63 -11.10
C THR A 27 4.03 -0.16 -9.87
N THR A 28 4.81 -0.06 -8.80
CA THR A 28 4.48 -0.62 -7.49
C THR A 28 3.91 0.48 -6.60
N ASN A 29 2.67 0.29 -6.17
CA ASN A 29 1.95 1.23 -5.31
C ASN A 29 1.71 0.62 -3.92
N ILE A 30 1.74 1.46 -2.89
CA ILE A 30 1.31 1.10 -1.53
C ILE A 30 0.00 1.85 -1.28
N ILE A 31 -1.08 1.11 -1.05
CA ILE A 31 -2.40 1.71 -0.82
C ILE A 31 -3.05 1.16 0.46
N PRO A 32 -3.94 1.93 1.11
CA PRO A 32 -4.78 1.39 2.18
C PRO A 32 -5.62 0.22 1.69
N ARG A 33 -5.77 -0.81 2.52
CA ARG A 33 -6.53 -2.02 2.17
C ARG A 33 -8.01 -1.74 1.87
N SER A 34 -8.58 -0.70 2.47
CA SER A 34 -9.92 -0.21 2.17
C SER A 34 -10.08 0.25 0.72
N GLN A 35 -9.03 0.79 0.10
CA GLN A 35 -9.05 1.26 -1.29
C GLN A 35 -8.87 0.11 -2.30
N GLN A 36 -8.27 -1.00 -1.90
CA GLN A 36 -8.14 -2.19 -2.76
C GLN A 36 -9.51 -2.74 -3.17
N ARG A 37 -10.48 -2.79 -2.24
CA ARG A 37 -11.84 -3.30 -2.53
C ARG A 37 -12.63 -2.45 -3.51
N LEU A 38 -12.22 -1.20 -3.74
CA LEU A 38 -12.86 -0.30 -4.70
C LEU A 38 -12.29 -0.46 -6.13
N ARG A 39 -11.17 -1.18 -6.27
CA ARG A 39 -10.42 -1.35 -7.53
C ARG A 39 -10.54 -2.77 -8.12
N ALA A 40 -11.12 -3.70 -7.37
CA ALA A 40 -11.46 -5.05 -7.81
C ALA A 40 -12.87 -5.08 -8.40
#